data_AF-A0A3D2ADN1-F1
#
_entry.id   AF-A0A3D2ADN1-F1
#
_cell.length_a   1.000
_cell.length_b   1.000
_cell.length_c   1.000
_cell.angle_alpha   90.00
_cell.angle_beta   90.00
_cell.angle_gamma   90.00
#
_symmetry.space_group_name_H-M   'P 1'
#
loop_
_entity.id
_entity.type
_entity.pdbx_description
1 polymer ?
#
loop_
_entity_poly.entity_id
_entity_poly.type
_entity_poly.pdbx_seq_one_letter_code
_entity_poly.pdbx_strand_id
1 'polypeptide(L)' 'MLNENLGKLIEDYDNRYRLVIDIARCARKVSKKAEAEGEILTKKPVSIAIDKLAKDRHLV' A
#
# COMPACT_ATOMS: atom_id res chain seq x y z
N MET A 1 -10.32 5.23 -9.84
CA MET A 1 -11.03 4.60 -8.71
C MET A 1 -10.22 4.79 -7.44
N LEU A 2 -10.84 5.24 -6.34
CA LEU A 2 -10.23 5.17 -5.02
C LEU A 2 -10.11 3.70 -4.61
N ASN A 3 -9.00 3.31 -3.97
CA ASN A 3 -8.82 1.96 -3.45
C ASN A 3 -9.77 1.77 -2.25
N GLU A 4 -10.58 0.70 -2.27
CA GLU A 4 -11.56 0.37 -1.24
C GLU A 4 -10.97 0.21 0.17
N ASN A 5 -9.74 -0.27 0.27
CA ASN A 5 -9.05 -0.52 1.53
C ASN A 5 -8.44 0.74 2.14
N LEU A 6 -8.36 1.84 1.38
CA LEU A 6 -7.83 3.10 1.90
C LEU A 6 -8.73 3.67 3.00
N GLY A 7 -10.05 3.54 2.89
CA GLY A 7 -10.99 4.00 3.91
C GLY A 7 -10.73 3.32 5.26
N LYS A 8 -10.62 1.99 5.24
CA LYS A 8 -10.32 1.19 6.45
C LYS A 8 -8.99 1.59 7.10
N LEU A 9 -7.96 1.85 6.29
CA LEU A 9 -6.66 2.30 6.81
C LEU A 9 -6.72 3.71 7.40
N ILE A 10 -7.55 4.61 6.86
CA ILE A 10 -7.73 5.95 7.42
C ILE A 10 -8.39 5.88 8.80
N GLU A 11 -9.31 4.93 9.01
CA GLU A 11 -9.98 4.71 10.30
C GLU A 11 -9.06 4.03 11.32
N ASP A 12 -8.18 3.12 10.88
CA ASP A 12 -7.26 2.38 11.75
C ASP A 12 -6.00 3.18 12.17
N TYR A 13 -5.57 4.15 11.36
CA TYR A 13 -4.40 4.97 11.69
C TYR A 13 -4.75 6.20 12.54
N ASP A 14 -4.10 6.31 13.71
CA ASP A 14 -4.20 7.49 14.58
C ASP A 14 -3.71 8.79 13.91
N ASN A 15 -2.80 8.68 12.92
CA ASN A 15 -2.21 9.83 12.24
C ASN A 15 -2.16 9.61 10.72
N ARG A 16 -2.84 10.48 9.98
CA ARG A 16 -2.94 10.43 8.51
C ARG A 16 -1.60 10.63 7.80
N TYR A 17 -0.70 11.44 8.34
CA TYR A 17 0.63 11.61 7.74
C TYR A 17 1.48 10.36 7.92
N ARG A 18 1.36 9.68 9.06
CA ARG A 18 2.02 8.38 9.27
C ARG A 18 1.51 7.35 8.26
N LEU A 19 0.19 7.29 8.03
CA LEU A 19 -0.41 6.44 7.00
C LEU A 19 0.22 6.69 5.62
N VAL A 20 0.31 7.97 5.21
CA VAL A 20 0.90 8.34 3.91
C VAL A 20 2.37 7.90 3.82
N ILE A 21 3.16 8.11 4.88
CA ILE A 21 4.56 7.71 4.93
C ILE A 21 4.69 6.19 4.80
N ASP A 22 3.89 5.42 5.52
CA ASP A 22 3.94 3.96 5.51
C ASP A 22 3.51 3.39 4.15
N ILE A 23 2.46 3.94 3.52
CA ILE A 23 2.06 3.62 2.15
C ILE A 23 3.20 3.91 1.17
N ALA A 24 3.81 5.10 1.23
CA ALA A 24 4.89 5.50 0.32
C ALA A 24 6.12 4.60 0.48
N ARG A 25 6.49 4.25 1.73
CA ARG A 25 7.58 3.30 2.00
C ARG A 25 7.27 1.92 1.42
N CYS A 26 6.07 1.41 1.62
CA CYS A 26 5.67 0.11 1.09
C CYS A 26 5.62 0.11 -0.45
N ALA A 27 5.07 1.15 -1.07
CA ALA A 27 5.00 1.28 -2.53
C ALA A 27 6.40 1.29 -3.18
N ARG A 28 7.36 2.01 -2.58
CA ARG A 28 8.77 2.00 -3.05
C ARG A 28 9.39 0.60 -2.95
N LYS A 29 9.11 -0.15 -1.88
CA LYS A 29 9.59 -1.54 -1.75
C LYS A 29 8.98 -2.45 -2.81
N VAL A 30 7.68 -2.33 -3.07
CA VAL A 30 6.98 -3.07 -4.14
C VAL A 30 7.61 -2.77 -5.50
N SER A 31 7.81 -1.49 -5.82
CA SER A 31 8.42 -1.08 -7.09
C SER A 31 9.85 -1.61 -7.24
N LYS A 32 10.70 -1.48 -6.22
CA LYS A 32 12.07 -1.98 -6.25
C LYS A 32 12.14 -3.50 -6.38
N LYS A 33 11.24 -4.22 -5.73
CA LYS A 33 11.16 -5.68 -5.82
C LYS A 33 10.78 -6.12 -7.22
N ALA A 34 9.73 -5.52 -7.79
CA ALA A 34 9.28 -5.83 -9.14
C ALA A 34 10.37 -5.55 -10.18
N GLU A 35 11.07 -4.41 -10.05
CA GLU A 35 12.21 -4.07 -10.92
C GLU A 35 13.34 -5.11 -10.81
N ALA A 36 13.71 -5.50 -9.59
CA ALA A 36 14.77 -6.50 -9.36
C ALA A 36 14.41 -7.90 -9.88
N GLU A 37 13.12 -8.26 -9.87
CA GLU A 37 12.61 -9.56 -10.33
C GLU A 37 12.22 -9.55 -11.82
N GLY A 38 12.30 -8.40 -12.50
CA GLY A 38 11.80 -8.24 -13.88
C GLY A 38 10.28 -8.41 -14.01
N GLU A 39 9.54 -8.25 -12.90
CA GLU A 39 8.09 -8.42 -12.84
C GLU A 39 7.39 -7.18 -13.41
N ILE A 40 6.52 -7.39 -14.41
CA ILE A 40 5.63 -6.34 -14.93
C ILE A 40 4.41 -6.23 -14.01
N LEU A 41 4.35 -5.16 -13.23
CA LEU A 41 3.22 -4.90 -12.34
C LEU A 41 1.95 -4.54 -13.13
N THR A 42 0.88 -5.31 -12.92
CA THR A 42 -0.45 -5.05 -13.50
C THR A 42 -1.26 -4.01 -12.72
N LYS A 43 -0.87 -3.74 -11.47
CA LYS A 43 -1.46 -2.72 -10.59
C LYS A 43 -0.40 -1.69 -10.21
N LYS A 44 -0.83 -0.46 -9.94
CA LYS A 44 0.06 0.60 -9.43
C LYS A 44 0.70 0.15 -8.10
N PRO A 45 2.01 0.39 -7.87
CA PRO A 45 2.68 0.03 -6.61
C PRO A 45 1.97 0.57 -5.36
N VAL A 46 1.38 1.76 -5.46
CA VAL A 46 0.63 2.40 -4.36
C VAL A 46 -0.66 1.63 -4.03
N SER A 47 -1.37 1.13 -5.04
CA SER A 47 -2.56 0.29 -4.81
C SER A 47 -2.20 -1.01 -4.13
N ILE A 48 -1.12 -1.67 -4.58
CA ILE A 48 -0.60 -2.91 -3.97
C ILE A 48 -0.16 -2.65 -2.53
N ALA A 49 0.49 -1.50 -2.27
CA ALA A 49 0.91 -1.12 -0.94
C ALA A 49 -0.27 -0.90 0.02
N ILE A 50 -1.34 -0.25 -0.44
CA ILE A 50 -2.57 -0.06 0.34
C ILE A 50 -3.18 -1.43 0.69
N ASP A 51 -3.35 -2.31 -0.29
CA ASP A 51 -3.92 -3.65 -0.08
C ASP A 51 -3.07 -4.47 0.89
N LYS A 52 -1.74 -4.41 0.74
CA LYS A 52 -0.80 -5.10 1.61
C LYS A 52 -0.87 -4.60 3.05
N LEU A 53 -0.87 -3.28 3.26
CA LEU A 53 -0.96 -2.69 4.59
C LEU A 53 -2.29 -3.00 5.28
N ALA A 54 -3.40 -3.01 4.53
CA ALA A 54 -4.70 -3.39 5.06
C ALA A 54 -4.73 -4.86 5.49
N LYS A 55 -4.13 -5.75 4.69
CA LYS A 55 -3.98 -7.17 5.02
C LYS A 55 -3.08 -7.41 6.24
N ASP A 56 -1.93 -6.73 6.30
CA ASP A 56 -0.97 -6.85 7.41
C ASP A 56 -1.58 -6.39 8.75
N ARG A 57 -2.65 -5.58 8.70
CA ARG A 57 -3.42 -5.09 9.85
C ARG A 57 -4.75 -5.82 10.06
N HIS A 58 -5.00 -6.91 9.32
CA HIS A 58 -6.21 -7.72 9.43
C HIS A 58 -7.52 -6.95 9.16
N LEU A 59 -7.49 -5.94 8.30
CA LEU A 59 -8.67 -5.16 7.88
C LEU A 59 -9.41 -5.80 6.68
N VAL A 60 -8.78 -6.78 6.04
CA VAL A 60 -9.25 -7.59 4.89
C VAL A 60 -8.68 -8.99 4.91
#